data_AF-A0A1X7VYP8-F1
#
_entry.id   AF-A0A1X7VYP8-F1
#
_cell.length_a   1.000
_cell.length_b   1.000
_cell.length_c   1.000
_cell.angle_alpha   90.00
_cell.angle_beta   90.00
_cell.angle_gamma   90.00
#
_symmetry.space_group_name_H-M   'P 1'
#
loop_
_entity.id
_entity.type
_entity.pdbx_description
1 polymer ?
#
loop_
_entity_poly.entity_id
_entity_poly.type
_entity_poly.pdbx_seq_one_letter_code
_entity_poly.pdbx_strand_id
1 'polypeptide(L)'
;MVCSMLASSKLPKKFWAEAISTAVYIRNQCPTEVLPDKTPFQALTGVKPEVGLLKVFGCAAYQHIPKDERQKLDSKSQKCILMRYADQKKRI
;
A
#
# COMPACT_ATOMS: atom_id res chain seq x y z
N MET A 1 9.50 -11.06 -5.20
CA MET A 1 8.70 -9.83 -4.99
C MET A 1 9.41 -8.84 -4.07
N VAL A 2 9.85 -9.22 -2.88
CA VAL A 2 10.47 -8.29 -1.90
C VAL A 2 11.82 -7.74 -2.37
N CYS A 3 12.76 -8.62 -2.76
CA CYS A 3 14.07 -8.20 -3.24
C CYS A 3 13.98 -7.28 -4.48
N SER A 4 13.05 -7.58 -5.39
CA SER A 4 12.80 -6.78 -6.58
C SER A 4 12.15 -5.43 -6.27
N MET A 5 11.25 -5.35 -5.28
CA MET A 5 10.68 -4.08 -4.78
C MET A 5 11.77 -3.18 -4.16
N LEU A 6 12.67 -3.74 -3.35
CA LEU A 6 13.78 -2.98 -2.76
C LEU A 6 14.78 -2.51 -3.83
N ALA A 7 15.14 -3.38 -4.78
CA ALA A 7 16.06 -3.04 -5.85
C ALA A 7 15.50 -1.93 -6.77
N SER A 8 14.22 -2.01 -7.13
CA SER A 8 13.57 -1.02 -8.00
C SER A 8 13.31 0.33 -7.33
N SER A 9 12.95 0.33 -6.05
CA SER A 9 12.67 1.55 -5.28
C SER A 9 13.93 2.34 -4.88
N LYS A 10 15.12 1.73 -5.00
CA LYS A 10 16.40 2.28 -4.51
C LYS A 10 16.38 2.61 -3.02
N LEU A 11 15.51 1.94 -2.25
CA LEU A 11 15.41 2.13 -0.81
C LEU A 11 16.45 1.27 -0.06
N PRO A 12 16.98 1.75 1.08
CA PRO A 12 17.88 0.96 1.90
C PRO A 12 17.26 -0.36 2.37
N LYS A 13 18.09 -1.41 2.49
CA LYS A 13 17.67 -2.75 2.93
C LYS A 13 16.96 -2.79 4.29
N LYS A 14 17.15 -1.77 5.14
CA LYS A 14 16.45 -1.65 6.42
C LYS A 14 14.92 -1.66 6.29
N PHE A 15 14.39 -1.29 5.13
CA PHE A 15 12.95 -1.25 4.84
C PHE A 15 12.38 -2.56 4.29
N TRP A 16 13.07 -3.67 4.53
CA TRP A 16 12.66 -4.99 4.04
C TRP A 16 11.33 -5.44 4.64
N ALA A 17 11.05 -5.07 5.89
CA ALA A 17 9.81 -5.44 6.57
C ALA A 17 8.59 -4.80 5.88
N GLU A 18 8.68 -3.52 5.53
CA GLU A 18 7.64 -2.77 4.83
C GLU A 18 7.43 -3.28 3.40
N ALA A 19 8.51 -3.65 2.73
CA ALA A 19 8.45 -4.31 1.42
C ALA A 19 7.76 -5.69 1.52
N ILE A 20 8.00 -6.47 2.58
CA ILE A 20 7.28 -7.73 2.85
C ILE A 20 5.80 -7.47 3.07
N SER A 21 5.44 -6.53 3.95
CA SER A 21 4.04 -6.20 4.21
C SER A 21 3.30 -5.80 2.93
N THR A 22 3.95 -5.00 2.08
CA THR A 22 3.41 -4.63 0.76
C THR A 22 3.26 -5.82 -0.17
N ALA A 23 4.25 -6.70 -0.23
CA ALA A 23 4.22 -7.90 -1.06
C ALA A 23 3.10 -8.87 -0.63
N VAL A 24 2.86 -9.02 0.67
CA VAL A 24 1.76 -9.83 1.20
C VAL A 24 0.41 -9.18 0.88
N TYR A 25 0.28 -7.87 1.10
CA TYR A 25 -0.94 -7.12 0.80
C TYR A 25 -1.35 -7.24 -0.68
N ILE A 26 -0.40 -7.11 -1.61
CA ILE A 26 -0.65 -7.27 -3.04
C ILE A 26 -1.02 -8.72 -3.35
N ARG A 27 -0.26 -9.70 -2.82
CA ARG A 27 -0.50 -11.12 -3.12
C ARG A 27 -1.87 -11.61 -2.65
N ASN A 28 -2.37 -11.10 -1.52
CA ASN A 28 -3.70 -11.43 -1.02
C ASN A 28 -4.83 -10.91 -1.91
N GLN A 29 -4.55 -9.92 -2.77
CA GLN A 29 -5.52 -9.34 -3.70
C GLN A 29 -5.35 -9.84 -5.13
N CYS A 30 -4.35 -10.67 -5.39
CA CYS A 30 -4.19 -11.34 -6.67
C CYS A 30 -5.11 -12.58 -6.73
N PRO A 31 -5.61 -12.96 -7.92
CA PRO A 31 -6.25 -14.25 -8.11
C PRO A 31 -5.23 -15.37 -7.83
N THR A 32 -5.73 -16.51 -7.37
CA THR A 32 -4.93 -17.71 -7.11
C THR A 32 -5.66 -18.92 -7.68
N GLU A 33 -4.91 -19.90 -8.18
CA GLU A 33 -5.48 -21.11 -8.80
C GLU A 33 -6.35 -21.92 -7.83
N VAL A 34 -6.03 -21.85 -6.53
CA VAL A 34 -6.75 -22.57 -5.47
C VAL A 34 -8.15 -22.00 -5.23
N LEU A 35 -8.39 -20.74 -5.58
CA LEU A 35 -9.67 -20.05 -5.37
C LEU A 35 -10.20 -19.55 -6.72
N PRO A 36 -11.01 -20.35 -7.44
CA PRO A 36 -11.59 -19.92 -8.70
C PRO A 36 -12.41 -18.65 -8.51
N ASP A 37 -12.18 -17.66 -9.37
CA ASP A 37 -12.86 -16.36 -9.44
C ASP A 37 -12.81 -15.49 -8.18
N LYS A 38 -11.98 -15.84 -7.18
CA LYS A 38 -11.85 -15.09 -5.92
C LYS A 38 -10.39 -14.87 -5.56
N THR A 39 -10.12 -13.73 -4.95
CA THR A 39 -8.82 -13.46 -4.33
C THR A 39 -8.83 -13.95 -2.88
N PRO A 40 -7.68 -14.31 -2.28
CA PRO A 40 -7.62 -14.65 -0.86
C PRO A 40 -8.27 -13.61 0.05
N PHE A 41 -8.07 -12.32 -0.26
CA PHE A 41 -8.69 -11.21 0.45
C PHE A 41 -10.22 -11.22 0.32
N GLN A 42 -10.74 -11.45 -0.88
CA GLN A 42 -12.19 -11.54 -1.11
C GLN A 42 -12.80 -12.77 -0.44
N ALA A 43 -12.10 -13.91 -0.45
CA ALA A 43 -12.55 -15.12 0.24
C ALA A 43 -12.60 -14.92 1.76
N LEU A 44 -11.65 -14.17 2.33
CA LEU A 44 -11.59 -13.90 3.77
C LEU A 44 -12.56 -12.81 4.24
N THR A 45 -12.74 -11.75 3.46
CA THR A 45 -13.50 -10.55 3.89
C THR A 45 -14.88 -10.45 3.25
N GLY A 46 -15.15 -11.20 2.18
CA GLY A 46 -16.34 -11.04 1.34
C GLY A 46 -16.30 -9.80 0.44
N VAL A 47 -15.29 -8.93 0.57
CA VAL A 47 -15.19 -7.67 -0.17
C VAL A 47 -14.27 -7.82 -1.37
N LYS A 48 -14.72 -7.36 -2.54
CA LYS A 48 -13.88 -7.34 -3.74
C LYS A 48 -12.76 -6.30 -3.57
N PRO A 49 -11.48 -6.68 -3.76
CA PRO A 49 -10.39 -5.72 -3.63
C PRO A 49 -10.42 -4.63 -4.70
N GLU A 50 -10.13 -3.39 -4.31
CA GLU A 50 -10.00 -2.26 -5.22
C GLU A 50 -8.58 -2.19 -5.80
N VAL A 51 -8.32 -2.99 -6.84
CA VAL A 51 -6.99 -3.12 -7.46
C VAL A 51 -6.47 -1.81 -8.07
N GLY A 52 -7.36 -0.90 -8.46
CA GLY A 52 -6.99 0.43 -9.01
C GLY A 52 -6.23 1.32 -8.02
N LEU A 53 -6.31 1.03 -6.71
CA LEU A 53 -5.58 1.72 -5.66
C LEU A 53 -4.16 1.19 -5.46
N LEU A 54 -3.80 0.07 -6.09
CA LEU A 54 -2.45 -0.46 -6.01
C LEU A 54 -1.46 0.44 -6.76
N LYS A 55 -0.37 0.76 -6.07
CA LYS A 55 0.79 1.53 -6.49
C LYS A 55 2.07 0.74 -6.24
N VAL A 56 3.11 1.11 -6.99
CA VAL A 56 4.44 0.51 -6.89
C VAL A 56 5.08 0.89 -5.54
N PHE A 57 5.64 -0.08 -4.84
CA PHE A 57 6.40 0.18 -3.61
C PHE A 57 7.55 1.16 -3.88
N GLY A 58 7.71 2.16 -3.02
CA GLY A 58 8.73 3.20 -3.20
C GLY A 58 8.34 4.32 -4.17
N CYS A 59 7.11 4.35 -4.70
CA CYS A 59 6.65 5.46 -5.53
C CYS A 59 6.47 6.74 -4.71
N ALA A 60 6.48 7.89 -5.40
CA ALA A 60 6.10 9.15 -4.79
C ALA A 60 4.64 9.08 -4.30
N ALA A 61 4.43 9.50 -3.07
CA ALA A 61 3.14 9.64 -2.43
C ALA A 61 3.01 11.03 -1.83
N TYR A 62 1.80 11.42 -1.44
CA TYR A 62 1.53 12.72 -0.83
C TYR A 62 0.67 12.53 0.40
N GLN A 63 1.18 12.94 1.55
CA GLN A 63 0.46 12.91 2.82
C GLN A 63 -0.28 14.23 3.02
N HIS A 64 -1.55 14.17 3.41
CA HIS A 64 -2.33 15.34 3.80
C HIS A 64 -1.86 15.89 5.16
N ILE A 65 -1.64 17.20 5.27
CA ILE A 65 -1.08 17.86 6.48
C ILE A 65 -2.19 18.56 7.29
N PRO A 66 -3.10 17.94 8.06
CA PRO A 66 -4.33 18.54 8.67
C PRO A 66 -4.81 19.98 8.29
N LYS A 67 -5.54 20.72 9.14
CA LYS A 67 -5.73 22.17 8.93
C LYS A 67 -5.09 22.96 10.06
N ASP A 68 -5.08 22.35 11.24
CA ASP A 68 -4.49 22.88 12.47
C ASP A 68 -2.97 23.04 12.36
N GLU A 69 -2.34 22.32 11.43
CA GLU A 69 -0.90 22.36 11.14
C GLU A 69 -0.53 23.29 9.96
N ARG A 70 -1.50 24.05 9.39
CA ARG A 70 -1.28 24.92 8.23
C ARG A 70 -1.75 26.35 8.47
N GLN A 71 -1.01 27.32 7.96
CA GLN A 71 -1.45 28.70 7.82
C GLN A 71 -2.04 28.97 6.42
N LYS A 72 -2.59 30.17 6.22
CA LYS A 72 -3.19 30.57 4.94
C LYS A 72 -2.12 30.53 3.84
N LEU A 73 -2.43 29.84 2.74
CA LEU A 73 -1.56 29.58 1.57
C LEU A 73 -0.44 28.55 1.78
N ASP A 74 -0.38 27.87 2.93
CA ASP A 74 0.56 26.77 3.10
C ASP A 74 0.22 25.55 2.22
N SER A 75 1.24 24.75 1.94
CA SER A 75 1.12 23.52 1.17
C SER A 75 0.13 22.56 1.85
N LYS A 76 -0.81 22.01 1.06
CA LYS A 76 -1.84 21.09 1.58
C LYS A 76 -1.36 19.65 1.73
N SER A 77 -0.16 19.35 1.25
CA SER A 77 0.37 17.99 1.22
C SER A 77 1.88 17.98 1.25
N GLN A 78 2.44 16.98 1.92
CA GLN A 78 3.87 16.73 1.96
C GLN A 78 4.21 15.55 1.05
N LYS A 79 5.25 15.70 0.22
CA LYS A 79 5.77 14.60 -0.60
C LYS A 79 6.41 13.55 0.31
N CYS A 80 6.04 12.29 0.11
CA CYS A 80 6.54 11.13 0.82
C CYS A 80 6.76 9.95 -0.13
N ILE A 81 7.17 8.81 0.42
CA ILE A 81 7.40 7.57 -0.32
C ILE A 81 6.40 6.53 0.17
N LEU A 82 5.77 5.79 -0.74
CA LEU A 82 4.88 4.70 -0.37
C LEU A 82 5.68 3.52 0.21
N MET A 83 5.60 3.35 1.53
CA MET A 83 6.29 2.27 2.24
C MET A 83 5.37 1.06 2.51
N ARG A 84 4.10 1.29 2.81
CA ARG A 84 3.15 0.21 3.08
C ARG A 84 1.72 0.64 2.80
N TYR A 85 0.85 -0.34 2.62
CA TYR A 85 -0.59 -0.13 2.69
C TYR A 85 -1.04 -0.15 4.15
N ALA A 86 -2.02 0.69 4.48
CA ALA A 86 -2.66 0.64 5.78
C ALA A 86 -3.46 -0.65 5.89
N ASP A 87 -3.47 -1.25 7.09
CA ASP A 87 -4.45 -2.27 7.39
C ASP A 87 -5.84 -1.65 7.25
N GLN A 88 -6.72 -2.36 6.55
CA GLN A 88 -8.12 -1.98 6.44
C GLN A 88 -8.67 -1.94 7.87
N LYS A 89 -8.84 -0.73 8.43
CA LYS A 89 -9.62 -0.58 9.66
C LYS A 89 -10.99 -1.16 9.35
N LYS A 90 -11.43 -2.15 10.12
CA LYS A 90 -12.85 -2.54 10.13
C LYS A 90 -13.63 -1.26 10.31
N ARG A 91 -14.38 -0.86 9.29
CA ARG A 91 -15.40 0.17 9.41
C ARG A 91 -16.51 -0.51 10.21
N ILE A 92 -16.41 -0.41 11.53
CA ILE A 92 -17.47 -0.79 12.48
C ILE A 92 -18.54 0.28 12.37
#